data_AF-A0A522S756-F1
#
_entry.id   AF-A0A522S756-F1
#
_cell.length_a   1.000
_cell.length_b   1.000
_cell.length_c   1.000
_cell.angle_alpha   90.00
_cell.angle_beta   90.00
_cell.angle_gamma   90.00
#
_symmetry.space_group_name_H-M   'P 1'
#
loop_
_entity.id
_entity.type
_entity.pdbx_description
1 polymer ?
#
loop_
_entity_poly.entity_id
_entity_poly.type
_entity_poly.pdbx_seq_one_letter_code
_entity_poly.pdbx_strand_id
1 'polypeptide(L)' 'DVIGDYITEINVTSPTCFVEITEQTGFDVAGRFVQALQQAVGARA' A
#
# COMPACT_ATOMS: atom_id res chain seq x y z
N ASP A 1 -4.53 -0.50 10.64
CA ASP A 1 -4.36 -1.70 11.48
C ASP A 1 -5.72 -2.24 11.88
N VAL A 2 -5.82 -3.56 11.92
CA VAL A 2 -7.06 -4.28 12.23
C VAL A 2 -6.73 -5.39 13.21
N ILE A 3 -7.50 -5.50 14.29
CA ILE A 3 -7.42 -6.60 15.27
C ILE A 3 -8.81 -7.21 15.40
N GLY A 4 -8.95 -8.49 15.03
CA GLY A 4 -10.27 -9.13 14.89
C GLY A 4 -11.09 -8.40 13.82
N ASP A 5 -12.31 -8.01 14.16
CA ASP A 5 -13.24 -7.32 13.25
C ASP A 5 -13.19 -5.78 13.37
N TYR A 6 -12.26 -5.23 14.17
CA TYR A 6 -12.22 -3.80 14.49
C TYR A 6 -11.01 -3.10 13.87
N ILE A 7 -11.27 -1.93 13.28
CA ILE A 7 -10.23 -0.98 12.87
C ILE A 7 -9.71 -0.30 14.14
N THR A 8 -8.40 -0.40 14.36
CA THR A 8 -7.75 0.19 15.53
C THR A 8 -6.97 1.45 15.18
N GLU A 9 -6.41 1.52 13.97
CA GLU A 9 -5.57 2.67 13.54
C GLU A 9 -5.58 2.83 12.01
N ILE A 10 -5.34 4.06 11.53
CA ILE A 10 -5.10 4.36 10.12
C ILE A 10 -3.77 5.12 9.99
N ASN A 11 -2.74 4.45 9.48
CA ASN A 11 -1.42 5.02 9.22
C ASN A 11 -1.40 5.76 7.88
N VAL A 12 -1.40 7.10 7.91
CA VAL A 12 -1.49 7.94 6.69
C VAL A 12 -0.18 8.59 6.27
N THR A 13 0.82 8.66 7.15
CA THR A 13 2.08 9.38 6.88
C THR A 13 3.15 8.47 6.31
N SER A 14 3.44 7.36 6.98
CA SER A 14 4.48 6.40 6.59
C SER A 14 4.10 4.97 6.95
N PRO A 15 3.03 4.41 6.35
CA PRO A 15 2.74 2.98 6.51
C PRO A 15 3.89 2.14 5.94
N THR A 16 4.25 1.06 6.62
CA THR A 16 5.41 0.18 6.31
C THR A 16 4.95 -1.17 5.74
N CYS A 17 5.78 -2.22 5.84
CA CYS A 17 5.47 -3.62 5.52
C CYS A 17 5.42 -4.03 4.03
N PHE A 18 5.91 -3.20 3.10
CA PHE A 18 5.90 -3.55 1.67
C PHE A 18 6.73 -4.80 1.36
N VAL A 19 7.89 -4.95 1.99
CA VAL A 19 8.83 -6.06 1.75
C VAL A 19 8.23 -7.37 2.25
N GLU A 20 7.78 -7.36 3.50
CA GLU A 20 7.24 -8.52 4.20
C GLU A 20 6.01 -9.09 3.48
N ILE A 21 5.11 -8.23 3.00
CA ILE A 21 3.94 -8.64 2.21
C ILE A 21 4.38 -9.25 0.88
N THR A 22 5.36 -8.64 0.21
CA THR A 22 5.87 -9.15 -1.08
C THR A 22 6.49 -10.53 -0.90
N GLU A 23 7.31 -10.73 0.13
CA GLU A 23 7.97 -12.00 0.42
C GLU A 23 6.99 -13.11 0.82
N GLN A 24 5.95 -12.78 1.59
CA GLN A 24 4.99 -13.78 2.09
C GLN A 24 3.92 -14.16 1.06
N THR A 25 3.55 -13.24 0.17
CA THR A 25 2.39 -13.42 -0.73
C THR A 25 2.77 -13.44 -2.22
N GLY A 26 3.99 -13.00 -2.56
CA GLY A 26 4.42 -12.78 -3.94
C GLY A 26 3.77 -11.56 -4.60
N PHE A 27 3.00 -10.76 -3.86
CA PHE A 27 2.34 -9.56 -4.39
C PHE A 27 3.30 -8.37 -4.40
N ASP A 28 3.57 -7.81 -5.59
CA ASP A 28 4.42 -6.62 -5.76
C ASP A 28 3.68 -5.33 -5.29
N VAL A 29 3.74 -5.06 -3.98
CA VAL A 29 3.13 -3.88 -3.37
C VAL A 29 3.74 -2.59 -3.92
N ALA A 30 5.07 -2.57 -4.09
CA ALA A 30 5.81 -1.39 -4.55
C ALA A 30 5.42 -1.02 -5.98
N GLY A 31 5.40 -1.99 -6.89
CA GLY A 31 4.95 -1.81 -8.27
C GLY A 31 3.51 -1.31 -8.35
N ARG A 32 2.61 -1.86 -7.53
CA ARG A 32 1.21 -1.42 -7.46
C ARG A 32 1.06 0.01 -6.94
N PHE A 33 1.84 0.39 -5.94
CA PHE A 33 1.87 1.77 -5.45
C PHE A 33 2.35 2.74 -6.55
N VAL A 34 3.47 2.44 -7.22
CA VAL A 34 4.01 3.30 -8.28
C VAL A 34 3.05 3.42 -9.46
N GLN A 35 2.40 2.32 -9.86
CA GLN A 35 1.39 2.35 -10.93
C GLN A 35 0.24 3.30 -10.58
N ALA A 36 -0.29 3.23 -9.36
CA ALA A 36 -1.36 4.10 -8.91
C ALA A 36 -0.91 5.58 -8.86
N LEU A 37 0.32 5.83 -8.41
CA LEU A 37 0.91 7.16 -8.42
C LEU A 37 1.01 7.72 -9.84
N GLN A 38 1.55 6.94 -10.78
CA GLN A 38 1.65 7.33 -12.20
C GLN A 38 0.29 7.66 -12.80
N GLN A 39 -0.75 6.89 -12.49
CA GLN A 39 -2.12 7.18 -12.94
C GLN A 39 -2.64 8.49 -12.34
N ALA A 40 -2.44 8.72 -11.04
CA ALA A 40 -2.91 9.91 -10.34
C ALA A 40 -2.24 11.19 -10.86
N VAL A 41 -0.93 11.14 -11.17
CA VAL A 41 -0.20 12.30 -11.69
C VAL A 41 -0.32 12.44 -13.21
N GLY A 42 -0.46 11.34 -13.95
CA GLY A 42 -0.56 11.31 -15.40
C GLY A 42 -1.94 11.73 -15.94
N ALA A 43 -2.99 11.63 -15.12
CA ALA A 43 -4.34 12.10 -15.46
C ALA A 43 -4.49 13.65 -15.49
N ARG A 44 -3.42 14.39 -15.19
CA ARG A 44 -3.38 15.87 -15.22
C ARG A 44 -2.87 16.48 -16.53
N ALA A 45 -2.74 15.69 -17.60
CA ALA A 45 -2.41 16.18 -18.94
C ALA A 45 -3.65 16.61 -19.72
#